data_AF-A0A198UP56-F1
#
_entry.id   AF-A0A198UP56-F1
#
_cell.length_a   1.000
_cell.length_b   1.000
_cell.length_c   1.000
_cell.angle_alpha   90.00
_cell.angle_beta   90.00
_cell.angle_gamma   90.00
#
_symmetry.space_group_name_H-M   'P 1'
#
loop_
_entity.id
_entity.type
_entity.pdbx_description
1 polymer ?
#
loop_
_entity_poly.entity_id
_entity_poly.type
_entity_poly.pdbx_seq_one_letter_code
_entity_poly.pdbx_strand_id
1 'polypeptide(L)'
;MPDDKIWQLIDQGQGIWFGHQLTNVLIKTDEYARGYFLQKQILPNQKVIKSLEDGGLLIQCSVYQKQQIFPMIRSWIPHLTIIEPAEWRDDLIHSLTNYLTNNLD
;
A
#
# COMPACT_ATOMS: atom_id res chain seq x y z
N MET A 1 26.77 -11.12 -17.90
CA MET A 1 25.56 -11.22 -17.06
C MET A 1 26.06 -11.22 -15.61
N PRO A 2 25.87 -10.14 -14.83
CA PRO A 2 26.37 -10.08 -13.45
C PRO A 2 25.44 -10.82 -12.46
N ASP A 3 26.07 -11.52 -11.51
CA ASP A 3 25.53 -12.55 -10.62
C ASP A 3 24.42 -12.14 -9.64
N ASP A 4 23.47 -13.06 -9.47
CA ASP A 4 22.18 -12.95 -8.77
C ASP A 4 22.22 -12.74 -7.24
N LYS A 5 23.39 -12.57 -6.62
CA LYS A 5 23.54 -12.43 -5.16
C LYS A 5 23.68 -10.99 -4.65
N ILE A 6 24.09 -10.04 -5.50
CA ILE A 6 24.31 -8.64 -5.08
C ILE A 6 22.98 -7.89 -4.92
N TRP A 7 21.97 -8.20 -5.73
CA TRP A 7 20.62 -7.59 -5.64
C TRP A 7 19.84 -8.00 -4.38
N GLN A 8 20.21 -9.12 -3.77
CA GLN A 8 19.59 -9.62 -2.53
C GLN A 8 20.01 -8.84 -1.27
N LEU A 9 21.05 -8.00 -1.35
CA LEU A 9 21.57 -7.20 -0.22
C LEU A 9 21.12 -5.73 -0.22
N ILE A 10 20.27 -5.30 -1.16
CA ILE A 10 19.64 -3.95 -1.18
C ILE A 10 18.40 -3.93 -0.24
N ASP A 11 18.50 -4.62 0.90
CA ASP A 11 17.41 -5.01 1.80
C ASP A 11 17.19 -4.08 3.02
N GLN A 12 17.94 -2.98 3.23
CA GLN A 12 17.86 -2.28 4.54
C GLN A 12 17.52 -0.78 4.52
N GLY A 13 16.72 -0.35 3.55
CA GLY A 13 15.77 0.73 3.83
C GLY A 13 16.18 2.18 3.55
N GLN A 14 17.26 2.48 2.85
CA GLN A 14 17.47 3.83 2.31
C GLN A 14 18.25 3.78 0.98
N GLY A 15 17.53 4.01 -0.12
CA GLY A 15 18.12 4.12 -1.45
C GLY A 15 17.49 5.28 -2.21
N ILE A 16 17.77 6.50 -1.77
CA ILE A 16 17.49 7.72 -2.55
C ILE A 16 18.46 7.71 -3.73
N TRP A 17 17.97 7.38 -4.93
CA TRP A 17 18.66 7.69 -6.19
C TRP A 17 17.66 8.27 -7.18
N PHE A 18 18.02 9.44 -7.71
CA PHE A 18 17.17 10.36 -8.47
C PHE A 18 16.45 9.71 -9.67
N GLY A 19 15.12 9.81 -9.67
CA GLY A 19 14.23 9.44 -10.77
C GLY A 19 13.07 8.55 -10.30
N HIS A 20 11.97 9.15 -9.82
CA HIS A 20 10.78 8.47 -9.25
C HIS A 20 11.11 7.15 -8.53
N GLN A 21 11.49 7.23 -7.26
CA GLN A 21 11.76 6.03 -6.47
C GLN A 21 10.47 5.18 -6.39
N LEU A 22 10.57 3.93 -6.84
CA LEU A 22 9.51 2.95 -6.67
C LEU A 22 9.28 2.78 -5.16
N THR A 23 8.11 3.19 -4.70
CA THR A 23 7.73 3.15 -3.29
C THR A 23 6.99 1.85 -3.02
N ASN A 24 7.50 1.07 -2.07
CA ASN A 24 6.79 -0.08 -1.54
C ASN A 24 5.78 0.39 -0.50
N VAL A 25 4.52 0.01 -0.70
CA VAL A 25 3.40 0.31 0.18
C VAL A 25 2.91 -1.00 0.76
N LEU A 26 2.82 -1.04 2.09
CA LEU A 26 2.31 -2.18 2.83
C LEU A 26 0.87 -1.89 3.25
N ILE A 27 -0.05 -2.76 2.88
CA ILE A 27 -1.48 -2.58 3.09
C ILE A 27 -2.03 -3.77 3.85
N LYS A 28 -2.82 -3.48 4.87
CA LYS A 28 -3.61 -4.48 5.58
C LYS A 28 -5.04 -4.48 5.04
N THR A 29 -5.58 -5.67 4.82
CA THR A 29 -7.01 -5.89 4.58
C THR A 29 -7.65 -6.51 5.80
N ASP A 30 -8.97 -6.36 5.96
CA ASP A 30 -9.76 -7.22 6.83
C ASP A 30 -10.25 -8.48 6.09
N GLU A 31 -11.05 -9.30 6.78
CA GLU A 31 -11.65 -10.53 6.25
C GLU A 31 -12.63 -10.25 5.09
N TYR A 32 -13.39 -9.15 5.16
CA TYR A 32 -14.36 -8.78 4.12
C TYR A 32 -13.67 -8.56 2.76
N ALA A 33 -12.55 -7.83 2.77
CA ALA A 33 -11.80 -7.57 1.54
C ALA A 33 -10.93 -8.75 1.08
N ARG A 34 -10.55 -9.68 1.97
CA ARG A 34 -9.61 -10.79 1.68
C ARG A 34 -9.85 -11.48 0.34
N GLY A 35 -11.08 -11.93 0.09
CA GLY A 35 -11.42 -12.72 -1.09
C GLY A 35 -11.12 -11.98 -2.41
N TYR A 36 -11.37 -10.68 -2.43
CA TYR A 36 -11.15 -9.84 -3.61
C TYR A 36 -9.67 -9.72 -3.97
N PHE A 37 -8.82 -9.53 -2.96
CA PHE A 37 -7.37 -9.38 -3.15
C PHE A 37 -6.64 -10.71 -3.33
N LEU A 38 -7.24 -11.85 -2.98
CA LEU A 38 -6.71 -13.16 -3.40
C LEU A 38 -7.03 -13.48 -4.86
N GLN A 39 -8.20 -13.06 -5.36
CA GLN A 39 -8.70 -13.44 -6.67
C GLN A 39 -8.25 -12.49 -7.79
N LYS A 40 -8.01 -11.20 -7.47
CA LYS A 40 -7.74 -10.16 -8.46
C LYS A 40 -6.51 -9.34 -8.09
N GLN A 41 -5.77 -8.93 -9.11
CA GLN A 41 -4.71 -7.92 -9.00
C GLN A 41 -5.34 -6.53 -8.98
N ILE A 42 -5.85 -6.12 -7.81
CA ILE A 42 -6.53 -4.83 -7.62
C ILE A 42 -5.49 -3.72 -7.45
N LEU A 43 -4.41 -3.99 -6.70
CA LEU A 43 -3.34 -3.03 -6.46
C LEU A 43 -2.21 -3.20 -7.49
N PRO A 44 -1.46 -2.12 -7.80
CA PRO A 44 -0.30 -2.21 -8.67
C PRO A 44 0.79 -3.09 -8.07
N ASN A 45 1.32 -4.03 -8.85
CA ASN A 45 2.37 -4.96 -8.41
C ASN A 45 2.02 -5.68 -7.10
N GLN A 46 0.74 -6.02 -6.92
CA GLN A 46 0.21 -6.66 -5.73
C GLN A 46 0.88 -8.00 -5.45
N LYS A 47 1.34 -8.17 -4.22
CA LYS A 47 1.89 -9.41 -3.68
C LYS A 47 1.34 -9.65 -2.27
N VAL A 48 0.61 -10.74 -2.10
CA VAL A 48 0.16 -11.18 -0.77
C VAL A 48 1.38 -11.70 0.00
N ILE A 49 1.68 -11.07 1.13
CA ILE A 49 2.81 -11.43 2.00
C ILE A 49 2.42 -12.55 2.96
N LYS A 50 1.27 -12.41 3.63
CA LYS A 50 0.73 -13.43 4.55
C LYS A 50 -0.75 -13.21 4.84
N SER A 51 -1.38 -14.27 5.34
CA SER A 51 -2.66 -14.16 6.05
C SER A 51 -2.40 -13.68 7.48
N LEU A 52 -3.35 -12.93 8.02
CA LEU A 52 -3.31 -12.44 9.38
C LEU A 52 -4.24 -13.30 10.26
N GLU A 53 -4.01 -13.28 11.58
CA GLU A 53 -4.78 -14.06 12.55
C GLU A 53 -6.24 -13.60 12.64
N ASP A 54 -6.51 -12.35 12.30
CA ASP A 54 -7.85 -11.74 12.27
C ASP A 54 -8.62 -12.01 10.96
N GLY A 55 -8.14 -12.96 10.15
CA GLY A 55 -8.75 -13.30 8.85
C GLY A 55 -8.34 -12.37 7.70
N GLY A 56 -7.61 -11.27 7.98
CA GLY A 56 -7.14 -10.35 6.98
C GLY A 56 -5.96 -10.83 6.13
N LEU A 57 -5.43 -9.91 5.30
CA LEU A 57 -4.20 -10.10 4.55
C LEU A 57 -3.23 -8.96 4.82
N LEU A 58 -1.94 -9.29 4.75
CA LEU A 58 -0.88 -8.33 4.56
C LEU A 58 -0.45 -8.37 3.10
N ILE A 59 -0.56 -7.24 2.41
CA ILE A 59 -0.31 -7.10 0.98
C ILE A 59 0.78 -6.05 0.77
N GLN A 60 1.76 -6.37 -0.06
CA GLN A 60 2.70 -5.40 -0.61
C GLN A 60 2.24 -4.98 -1.99
N CYS A 61 2.39 -3.70 -2.29
CA CYS A 61 2.25 -3.15 -3.64
C CYS A 61 3.36 -2.12 -3.87
N SER A 62 3.68 -1.84 -5.12
CA SER A 62 4.78 -0.94 -5.46
C SER A 62 4.33 0.06 -6.52
N VAL A 63 4.45 1.35 -6.21
CA VAL A 63 3.99 2.47 -7.05
C VAL A 63 5.00 3.62 -7.05
N TYR A 64 4.98 4.45 -8.08
CA TYR A 64 5.86 5.62 -8.17
C TYR A 64 5.29 6.84 -7.44
N GLN A 65 3.96 6.95 -7.35
CA GLN A 65 3.28 8.13 -6.81
C GLN A 65 2.02 7.75 -6.04
N LYS A 66 1.70 8.52 -4.99
CA LYS A 66 0.50 8.37 -4.13
C LYS A 66 -0.80 8.29 -4.95
N GLN A 67 -0.90 9.10 -5.99
CA GLN A 67 -2.10 9.23 -6.84
C GLN A 67 -2.44 7.94 -7.58
N GLN A 68 -1.48 7.03 -7.77
CA GLN A 68 -1.70 5.74 -8.42
C GLN A 68 -2.46 4.75 -7.52
N ILE A 69 -2.40 4.93 -6.20
CA ILE A 69 -2.95 3.97 -5.24
C ILE A 69 -4.05 4.55 -4.35
N PHE A 70 -4.04 5.86 -4.09
CA PHE A 70 -5.02 6.51 -3.22
C PHE A 70 -6.48 6.30 -3.68
N PRO A 71 -6.82 6.41 -4.98
CA PRO A 71 -8.18 6.16 -5.45
C PRO A 71 -8.66 4.72 -5.17
N MET A 72 -7.76 3.74 -5.35
CA MET A 72 -8.04 2.34 -5.06
C MET A 72 -8.26 2.14 -3.57
N ILE A 73 -7.41 2.70 -2.71
CA ILE A 73 -7.58 2.53 -1.26
C ILE A 73 -8.91 3.15 -0.81
N ARG A 74 -9.24 4.35 -1.31
CA ARG A 74 -10.51 5.04 -0.99
C ARG A 74 -11.74 4.22 -1.36
N SER A 75 -11.75 3.52 -2.49
CA SER A 75 -12.89 2.69 -2.89
C SER A 75 -13.12 1.47 -1.99
N TRP A 76 -12.17 1.16 -1.12
CA TRP A 76 -12.19 0.01 -0.22
C TRP A 76 -12.22 0.40 1.26
N ILE A 77 -12.32 1.68 1.61
CA ILE A 77 -12.52 2.09 3.01
C ILE A 77 -13.87 1.56 3.50
N PRO A 78 -13.95 0.96 4.71
CA PRO A 78 -12.92 0.92 5.76
C PRO A 78 -12.01 -0.32 5.76
N HIS A 79 -12.12 -1.18 4.75
CA HIS A 79 -11.52 -2.52 4.71
C HIS A 79 -10.03 -2.56 4.34
N LEU A 80 -9.46 -1.45 3.88
CA LEU A 80 -8.03 -1.30 3.60
C LEU A 80 -7.39 -0.22 4.47
N THR A 81 -6.21 -0.54 4.99
CA THR A 81 -5.39 0.40 5.77
C THR A 81 -3.94 0.36 5.27
N ILE A 82 -3.38 1.53 4.96
CA ILE A 82 -1.95 1.67 4.71
C ILE A 82 -1.22 1.49 6.05
N ILE A 83 -0.32 0.52 6.11
CA ILE A 83 0.60 0.34 7.23
C ILE A 83 1.86 1.15 6.98
N GLU A 84 2.42 1.06 5.78
CA GLU A 84 3.61 1.81 5.35
C GLU A 84 3.50 2.32 3.91
N PRO A 85 4.10 3.47 3.57
CA PRO A 85 4.76 4.39 4.51
C PRO A 85 3.75 5.16 5.37
N ALA A 86 4.07 5.40 6.64
CA ALA A 86 3.20 6.12 7.58
C ALA A 86 2.73 7.49 7.04
N GLU A 87 3.61 8.25 6.38
CA GLU A 87 3.25 9.53 5.76
C GLU A 87 2.09 9.42 4.76
N TRP A 88 2.01 8.32 4.01
CA TRP A 88 0.93 8.14 3.03
C TRP A 88 -0.38 7.77 3.70
N ARG A 89 -0.33 7.02 4.80
CA ARG A 89 -1.51 6.79 5.65
C ARG A 89 -2.01 8.12 6.20
N ASP A 90 -1.12 8.93 6.75
CA ASP A 90 -1.47 10.18 7.41
C ASP A 90 -2.05 11.19 6.41
N ASP A 91 -1.48 11.30 5.21
CA ASP A 91 -2.03 12.09 4.11
C ASP A 91 -3.43 11.64 3.70
N LEU A 92 -3.66 10.32 3.62
CA LEU A 92 -4.96 9.77 3.28
C LEU A 92 -6.00 10.12 4.34
N ILE A 93 -5.67 9.91 5.61
CA ILE A 93 -6.53 10.25 6.75
C ILE A 93 -6.82 11.75 6.76
N HIS A 94 -5.81 12.60 6.61
CA HIS A 94 -5.98 14.05 6.58
C HIS A 94 -6.91 14.48 5.45
N SER A 95 -6.73 13.94 4.23
CA SER A 95 -7.62 14.24 3.11
C SER A 95 -9.07 13.80 3.36
N LEU A 96 -9.29 12.67 4.02
CA LEU A 96 -10.64 12.17 4.33
C LEU A 96 -11.30 13.01 5.43
N THR A 97 -10.55 13.34 6.49
CA THR A 97 -11.02 14.21 7.57
C THR A 97 -11.40 15.58 7.02
N ASN A 98 -10.54 16.20 6.19
CA ASN A 98 -10.85 17.49 5.56
C ASN A 98 -12.11 17.42 4.70
N TYR A 99 -12.31 16.33 3.95
CA TYR A 99 -13.54 16.13 3.19
C TYR A 99 -14.76 16.07 4.11
N LEU A 100 -14.69 15.30 5.21
CA LEU A 100 -15.81 15.19 6.14
C LEU A 100 -16.09 16.54 6.84
N THR A 101 -15.07 17.24 7.33
CA THR A 101 -15.24 18.53 8.00
C THR A 101 -15.81 19.59 7.06
N ASN A 102 -15.25 19.74 5.86
CA ASN A 102 -15.68 20.78 4.93
C ASN A 102 -17.09 20.55 4.32
N ASN A 103 -17.65 19.34 4.41
CA ASN A 103 -19.00 19.03 3.92
C ASN A 103 -20.04 18.97 5.05
N LEU A 104 -19.63 19.22 6.30
CA LEU A 104 -20.52 19.24 7.47
C LEU A 104 -20.76 20.67 8.02
N ASP A 105 -20.07 21.66 7.45
CA ASP A 105 -20.30 23.10 7.65
C ASP A 105 -21.16 23.68 6.50
#